data_AF-A0A9E3MEF0-F1
#
_entry.id   AF-A0A9E3MEF0-F1
#
_cell.length_a   1.000
_cell.length_b   1.000
_cell.length_c   1.000
_cell.angle_alpha   90.00
_cell.angle_beta   90.00
_cell.angle_gamma   90.00
#
_symmetry.space_group_name_H-M   'P 1'
#
loop_
_entity.id
_entity.type
_entity.pdbx_description
1 polymer ?
#
loop_
_entity_poly.entity_id
_entity_poly.type
_entity_poly.pdbx_seq_one_letter_code
_entity_poly.pdbx_strand_id
1 'polypeptide(L)' 'MRTQIVERAVPAEALKPCPAPKALPDRDMTETETQTYWGADRTALRVCETRRAAAVAGGSHVQ' A
#
# COMPACT_ATOMS: atom_id res chain seq x y z
N MET A 1 -15.51 37.28 9.22
CA MET A 1 -15.34 35.84 9.46
C MET A 1 -14.08 35.40 8.72
N ARG A 2 -13.10 34.75 9.38
CA ARG A 2 -11.81 34.37 8.76
C ARG A 2 -11.74 32.85 8.68
N THR A 3 -11.60 32.33 7.47
CA THR A 3 -11.47 30.88 7.23
C THR A 3 -10.06 30.43 7.65
N GLN A 4 -9.97 29.39 8.47
CA GLN A 4 -8.72 28.69 8.75
C GLN A 4 -8.74 27.34 8.03
N ILE A 5 -7.64 27.04 7.33
CA ILE A 5 -7.40 25.73 6.73
C ILE A 5 -6.66 24.92 7.78
N VAL A 6 -7.28 23.84 8.26
CA VAL A 6 -6.66 22.91 9.21
C VAL A 6 -6.12 21.73 8.44
N GLU A 7 -4.81 21.48 8.55
CA GLU A 7 -4.18 20.31 7.94
C GLU A 7 -4.47 19.08 8.79
N ARG A 8 -5.02 18.02 8.17
CA ARG A 8 -5.31 16.78 8.89
C ARG A 8 -4.09 15.88 8.88
N ALA A 9 -3.68 15.45 10.08
CA ALA A 9 -2.59 14.49 10.24
C ALA A 9 -2.93 13.15 9.54
N VAL A 10 -1.93 12.57 8.88
CA VAL A 10 -2.05 11.27 8.21
C VAL A 10 -2.22 10.15 9.26
N PRO A 11 -3.21 9.25 9.12
CA PRO A 11 -3.41 8.15 10.05
C PRO A 11 -2.19 7.21 10.12
N ALA A 12 -1.86 6.73 11.32
CA ALA A 12 -0.71 5.84 11.55
C ALA A 12 -0.74 4.57 10.68
N GLU A 13 -1.93 4.06 10.37
CA GLU A 13 -2.11 2.88 9.51
C GLU A 13 -1.65 3.13 8.06
N ALA A 14 -1.80 4.36 7.56
CA ALA A 14 -1.33 4.74 6.23
C ALA A 14 0.19 4.90 6.17
N LEU A 15 0.82 5.22 7.31
CA LEU A 15 2.27 5.38 7.45
C LEU A 15 3.03 4.05 7.53
N LYS A 16 2.34 2.93 7.79
CA LYS A 16 2.97 1.60 7.77
C LYS A 16 3.65 1.37 6.41
N PRO A 17 4.87 0.81 6.39
CA PRO A 17 5.55 0.51 5.14
C PRO A 17 4.77 -0.51 4.31
N CYS A 18 4.93 -0.44 2.99
CA CYS A 18 4.47 -1.51 2.11
C CYS A 18 5.42 -2.70 2.21
N PRO A 19 4.97 -3.91 1.79
CA PRO A 19 5.87 -5.05 1.64
C PRO A 19 7.08 -4.69 0.77
N ALA A 20 8.26 -5.15 1.18
CA ALA A 20 9.45 -5.02 0.36
C ALA A 20 9.33 -5.90 -0.90
N PRO A 21 10.02 -5.54 -2.00
CA PRO A 21 10.11 -6.42 -3.18
C PRO A 21 10.59 -7.80 -2.79
N LYS A 22 9.97 -8.84 -3.35
CA LYS A 22 10.46 -10.21 -3.15
C LYS A 22 11.77 -10.41 -3.88
N ALA A 23 12.74 -11.04 -3.21
CA ALA A 23 13.95 -11.52 -3.87
C ALA A 23 13.57 -12.59 -4.89
N LEU A 24 14.04 -12.41 -6.13
CA LEU A 24 13.90 -13.39 -7.19
C LEU A 24 15.09 -14.37 -7.16
N PRO A 25 14.91 -15.60 -7.67
CA PRO A 25 16.03 -16.52 -7.84
C PRO A 25 17.12 -15.92 -8.74
N ASP A 26 18.38 -16.15 -8.38
CA ASP A 26 19.53 -15.78 -9.22
C ASP A 26 19.76 -16.86 -10.30
N ARG A 27 18.75 -17.02 -11.16
CA ARG A 27 18.73 -17.91 -12.33
C ARG A 27 17.60 -17.50 -13.26
N ASP A 28 17.63 -18.02 -14.49
CA ASP A 28 16.51 -17.88 -15.41
C ASP A 28 15.23 -18.50 -14.80
N MET A 29 14.14 -17.74 -14.93
CA MET A 29 12.81 -18.16 -14.49
C MET A 29 12.01 -18.69 -15.67
N THR A 30 11.22 -19.72 -15.40
CA THR A 30 10.18 -20.14 -16.35
C THR A 30 9.10 -19.07 -16.47
N GLU A 31 8.28 -19.16 -17.52
CA GLU A 31 7.14 -18.26 -17.70
C GLU A 31 6.17 -18.34 -16.51
N THR A 32 5.86 -19.55 -16.04
CA THR A 32 4.97 -19.77 -14.88
C THR A 32 5.52 -19.13 -13.61
N GLU A 33 6.82 -19.28 -13.35
CA GLU A 33 7.47 -18.63 -12.20
C GLU A 33 7.41 -17.12 -12.31
N THR A 34 7.69 -16.57 -13.49
CA THR A 34 7.64 -15.13 -13.76
C THR A 34 6.25 -14.57 -13.48
N GLN A 35 5.21 -15.19 -14.03
CA GLN A 35 3.81 -14.77 -13.79
C GLN A 35 3.43 -14.87 -12.31
N THR A 36 3.88 -15.93 -11.62
CA THR A 36 3.58 -16.14 -10.21
C THR A 36 4.24 -15.08 -9.31
N TYR A 37 5.54 -14.83 -9.49
CA TYR A 37 6.26 -13.83 -8.71
C TYR A 37 5.74 -12.42 -8.98
N TRP A 38 5.47 -12.10 -10.26
CA TRP A 38 4.86 -10.84 -10.64
C TRP A 38 3.48 -10.66 -10.01
N GLY A 39 2.62 -11.66 -10.10
CA GLY A 39 1.27 -11.62 -9.52
C GLY A 39 1.29 -11.43 -8.00
N ALA A 40 2.21 -12.10 -7.31
CA ALA A 40 2.41 -11.94 -5.87
C ALA A 40 2.83 -10.50 -5.50
N ASP A 41 3.81 -9.93 -6.22
CA ASP A 41 4.27 -8.56 -5.99
C ASP A 41 3.16 -7.52 -6.24
N ARG A 42 2.47 -7.63 -7.38
CA ARG A 42 1.35 -6.73 -7.72
C ARG A 42 0.20 -6.82 -6.71
N THR A 43 -0.09 -8.01 -6.20
CA THR A 43 -1.11 -8.19 -5.16
C THR A 43 -0.67 -7.54 -3.85
N ALA A 44 0.57 -7.72 -3.43
CA ALA A 44 1.12 -7.11 -2.21
C ALA A 44 1.06 -5.58 -2.26
N LEU A 45 1.40 -4.97 -3.40
CA LEU A 45 1.29 -3.52 -3.61
C LEU A 45 -0.15 -3.04 -3.54
N ARG A 46 -1.08 -3.71 -4.25
CA ARG A 46 -2.52 -3.37 -4.22
C ARG A 46 -3.09 -3.45 -2.81
N VAL A 47 -2.73 -4.47 -2.03
CA VAL A 47 -3.17 -4.59 -0.64
C VAL A 47 -2.65 -3.42 0.21
N CYS A 48 -1.40 -3.01 0.01
CA CYS A 48 -0.84 -1.85 0.70
C CYS A 48 -1.60 -0.55 0.36
N GLU A 49 -1.88 -0.33 -0.92
CA GLU A 49 -2.61 0.85 -1.39
C GLU A 49 -4.05 0.87 -0.87
N THR A 50 -4.74 -0.27 -0.90
CA THR A 50 -6.09 -0.41 -0.31
C THR A 50 -6.08 -0.09 1.17
N ARG A 51 -5.08 -0.58 1.93
CA ARG A 51 -4.93 -0.23 3.35
C ARG A 51 -4.76 1.28 3.55
N ARG A 52 -3.88 1.91 2.77
CA ARG A 52 -3.65 3.36 2.85
C ARG A 52 -4.92 4.16 2.52
N ALA A 53 -5.61 3.79 1.46
CA ALA A 53 -6.85 4.42 1.05
C ALA A 53 -7.95 4.26 2.13
N ALA A 54 -8.12 3.05 2.67
CA ALA A 54 -9.07 2.78 3.75
C ALA A 54 -8.75 3.59 5.02
N ALA A 55 -7.47 3.70 5.39
CA ALA A 55 -7.04 4.47 6.53
C ALA A 55 -7.35 5.97 6.37
N VAL A 56 -7.07 6.54 5.20
CA VAL A 56 -7.33 7.97 4.91
C VAL A 56 -8.83 8.27 4.80
N ALA A 57 -9.60 7.38 4.16
CA ALA A 57 -11.05 7.52 4.04
C ALA A 57 -11.77 7.34 5.39
N GLY A 58 -11.34 6.36 6.20
CA GLY A 58 -11.87 6.08 7.53
C GLY A 58 -11.44 7.08 8.61
N GLY A 59 -10.29 7.75 8.43
CA GLY A 59 -9.80 8.83 9.32
C GLY A 59 -10.65 10.10 9.34
N SER A 60 -11.76 10.13 8.59
CA SER A 60 -12.81 11.16 8.68
C SER A 60 -13.94 10.83 9.66
N HIS A 61 -14.02 9.60 10.17
CA HIS A 61 -15.12 9.12 11.01
C HIS A 61 -14.60 8.42 12.27
N VAL A 62 -13.88 9.15 13.12
CA VAL A 62 -13.90 8.85 14.55
C VAL A 62 -15.12 9.59 15.10
N GLN A 63 -16.23 8.87 15.23
CA GLN A 63 -17.37 9.26 16.07
C GLN A 63 -17.18 8.68 17.47
#